data_AF-A0A962KCA7-F1
#
_entry.id   AF-A0A962KCA7-F1
#
_cell.length_a   1.000
_cell.length_b   1.000
_cell.length_c   1.000
_cell.angle_alpha   90.00
_cell.angle_beta   90.00
_cell.angle_gamma   90.00
#
_symmetry.space_group_name_H-M   'P 1'
#
loop_
_entity.id
_entity.type
_entity.pdbx_description
1 polymer ?
#
loop_
_entity_poly.entity_id
_entity_poly.type
_entity_poly.pdbx_seq_one_letter_code
_entity_poly.pdbx_strand_id
1 'polypeptide(L)'
;MVTHNVARVVLWGRTVGALSYAHDTGLCAFQYDPSWIKTGIEISPIKLPLSPQIYQFPALSTATYKGLPAAFADTLPDDFGNAIIDAWLARTGRDQTTFTALERLLYTGKRGMGALEYAPSLEKQPKTSTPVELESLIQIAQTILDQRAQLIKPFMPSKQQDALSAILQVGTSAGGARPKAVIGINLTRTELRSGQVDLPDGFEHYLLKFDGVVEHSQAKETFGDPQGFGRMEYAYYLMAQAAGIDMSPCELLIDGDRAHFMTKRFDRIGNKKIHYQSLCAMDHADYKKPGHYSYEQVFSLMRALKLSKSAALEMYRRMIFNIVSRNHDDHTKNTGFILNAQHQWELS
;
A
#
# COMPACT_ATOMS: atom_id res chain seq x y z
N MET A 1 10.61 -14.61 -23.54
CA MET A 1 9.88 -14.18 -22.32
C MET A 1 8.84 -13.15 -22.74
N VAL A 2 7.66 -13.15 -22.12
CA VAL A 2 6.55 -12.24 -22.50
C VAL A 2 6.68 -10.94 -21.70
N THR A 3 7.15 -9.88 -22.33
CA THR A 3 7.06 -8.51 -21.82
C THR A 3 5.61 -8.05 -21.92
N HIS A 4 5.03 -7.63 -20.81
CA HIS A 4 3.66 -7.13 -20.80
C HIS A 4 3.66 -5.63 -21.07
N ASN A 5 3.01 -5.23 -22.16
CA ASN A 5 2.88 -3.81 -22.52
C ASN A 5 1.48 -3.27 -22.23
N VAL A 6 0.53 -4.15 -21.84
CA VAL A 6 -0.85 -3.78 -21.52
C VAL A 6 -1.28 -4.51 -20.25
N ALA A 7 -1.95 -3.78 -19.35
CA ALA A 7 -2.57 -4.31 -18.15
C ALA A 7 -4.04 -3.89 -18.10
N ARG A 8 -4.94 -4.83 -17.83
CA ARG A 8 -6.34 -4.52 -17.55
C ARG A 8 -6.47 -4.07 -16.11
N VAL A 9 -7.15 -2.96 -15.90
CA VAL A 9 -7.50 -2.43 -14.57
C VAL A 9 -8.89 -2.91 -14.20
N VAL A 10 -9.03 -3.50 -13.03
CA VAL A 10 -10.27 -4.11 -12.53
C VAL A 10 -10.62 -3.49 -11.18
N LEU A 11 -11.90 -3.19 -10.97
CA LEU A 11 -12.46 -2.75 -9.68
C LEU A 11 -13.72 -3.56 -9.43
N TRP A 12 -13.80 -4.19 -8.25
CA TRP A 12 -14.96 -5.02 -7.85
C TRP A 12 -15.38 -6.07 -8.90
N GLY A 13 -14.38 -6.71 -9.54
CA GLY A 13 -14.59 -7.74 -10.56
C GLY A 13 -15.01 -7.23 -11.94
N ARG A 14 -15.16 -5.91 -12.12
CA ARG A 14 -15.52 -5.26 -13.39
C ARG A 14 -14.32 -4.54 -14.00
N THR A 15 -14.25 -4.52 -15.32
CA THR A 15 -13.16 -3.84 -16.03
C THR A 15 -13.38 -2.33 -15.99
N VAL A 16 -12.41 -1.61 -15.44
CA VAL A 16 -12.41 -0.14 -15.40
C VAL A 16 -11.82 0.42 -16.68
N GLY A 17 -10.79 -0.22 -17.21
CA GLY A 17 -10.05 0.23 -18.37
C GLY A 17 -8.76 -0.55 -18.57
N ALA A 18 -7.84 0.02 -19.34
CA ALA A 18 -6.54 -0.56 -19.60
C ALA A 18 -5.41 0.46 -19.46
N LEU A 19 -4.28 0.00 -18.95
CA LEU A 19 -3.00 0.69 -18.94
C LEU A 19 -2.13 0.14 -20.08
N SER A 20 -1.44 1.01 -20.80
CA SER A 20 -0.41 0.64 -21.77
C SER A 20 0.93 1.26 -21.41
N TYR A 21 2.03 0.51 -21.48
CA TYR A 21 3.38 0.99 -21.22
C TYR A 21 4.14 1.25 -22.53
N ALA A 22 4.73 2.44 -22.65
CA ALA A 22 5.54 2.86 -23.78
C ALA A 22 7.03 2.77 -23.42
N HIS A 23 7.78 1.90 -24.11
CA HIS A 23 9.20 1.60 -23.78
C HIS A 23 10.16 2.74 -24.09
N ASP A 24 9.85 3.54 -25.10
CA ASP A 24 10.63 4.69 -25.54
C ASP A 24 10.65 5.83 -24.50
N THR A 25 9.52 6.05 -23.84
CA THR A 25 9.31 7.14 -22.87
C THR A 25 9.31 6.66 -21.42
N GLY A 26 9.10 5.36 -21.18
CA GLY A 26 8.89 4.80 -19.85
C GLY A 26 7.56 5.23 -19.20
N LEU A 27 6.62 5.75 -19.99
CA LEU A 27 5.34 6.28 -19.52
C LEU A 27 4.22 5.27 -19.73
N CYS A 28 3.26 5.27 -18.80
CA CYS A 28 1.99 4.58 -18.97
C CYS A 28 0.89 5.56 -19.38
N ALA A 29 0.04 5.11 -20.28
CA ALA A 29 -1.22 5.74 -20.61
C ALA A 29 -2.39 4.88 -20.12
N PHE A 30 -3.49 5.51 -19.71
CA PHE A 30 -4.70 4.85 -19.25
C PHE A 30 -5.89 5.27 -20.10
N GLN A 31 -6.75 4.31 -20.44
CA GLN A 31 -8.05 4.59 -21.05
C GLN A 31 -9.15 3.82 -20.34
N TYR A 32 -10.25 4.51 -20.04
CA TYR A 32 -11.45 3.87 -19.49
C TYR A 32 -12.11 2.94 -20.49
N ASP A 33 -12.67 1.85 -19.98
CA ASP A 33 -13.58 1.00 -20.74
C ASP A 33 -14.92 1.75 -20.95
N PRO A 34 -15.49 1.77 -22.18
CA PRO A 34 -16.77 2.44 -22.44
C PRO A 34 -17.92 1.96 -21.54
N SER A 35 -17.90 0.70 -21.09
CA SER A 35 -18.89 0.18 -20.15
C SER A 35 -18.71 0.71 -18.72
N TRP A 36 -17.47 1.06 -18.32
CA TRP A 36 -17.21 1.70 -17.04
C TRP A 36 -17.68 3.14 -17.02
N ILE A 37 -17.44 3.89 -18.10
CA ILE A 37 -17.91 5.29 -18.24
C ILE A 37 -19.43 5.38 -18.00
N LYS A 38 -20.20 4.42 -18.52
CA LYS A 38 -21.66 4.35 -18.35
C LYS A 38 -22.11 4.12 -16.89
N THR A 39 -21.22 3.69 -16.01
CA THR A 39 -21.54 3.52 -14.58
C THR A 39 -21.63 4.84 -13.82
N GLY A 40 -20.95 5.88 -14.30
CA GLY A 40 -20.81 7.15 -13.57
C GLY A 40 -19.89 7.08 -12.34
N ILE A 41 -19.20 5.96 -12.09
CA ILE A 41 -18.33 5.77 -10.92
C ILE A 41 -16.91 6.27 -11.23
N GLU A 42 -16.49 7.36 -10.60
CA GLU A 42 -15.16 7.96 -10.79
C GLU A 42 -14.14 7.37 -9.82
N ILE A 43 -13.12 6.67 -10.33
CA ILE A 43 -12.05 6.09 -9.49
C ILE A 43 -11.04 7.13 -8.99
N SER A 44 -10.99 8.31 -9.63
CA SER A 44 -10.11 9.43 -9.26
C SER A 44 -10.65 10.72 -9.91
N PRO A 45 -11.72 11.32 -9.34
CA PRO A 45 -12.52 12.35 -10.02
C PRO A 45 -11.73 13.62 -10.38
N ILE A 46 -10.66 13.92 -9.65
CA ILE A 46 -9.89 15.16 -9.83
C ILE A 46 -8.94 15.10 -11.01
N LYS A 47 -8.29 13.95 -11.24
CA LYS A 47 -7.23 13.80 -12.24
C LYS A 47 -7.59 12.83 -13.36
N LEU A 48 -8.50 11.89 -13.11
CA LEU A 48 -9.02 10.94 -14.09
C LEU A 48 -10.56 10.98 -14.09
N PRO A 49 -11.21 12.12 -14.42
CA PRO A 49 -12.66 12.13 -14.56
C PRO A 49 -13.11 11.14 -15.65
N LEU A 50 -14.37 10.71 -15.65
CA LEU A 50 -14.84 9.76 -16.67
C LEU A 50 -14.83 10.39 -18.07
N SER A 51 -14.04 9.82 -18.98
CA SER A 51 -13.91 10.28 -20.36
C SER A 51 -13.39 9.15 -21.27
N PRO A 52 -13.77 9.13 -22.56
CA PRO A 52 -13.19 8.20 -23.54
C PRO A 52 -11.73 8.54 -23.92
N GLN A 53 -11.20 9.68 -23.46
CA GLN A 53 -9.84 10.11 -23.76
C GLN A 53 -8.78 9.19 -23.15
N ILE A 54 -7.57 9.28 -23.70
CA ILE A 54 -6.39 8.63 -23.15
C ILE A 54 -5.74 9.59 -22.14
N TYR A 55 -5.53 9.11 -20.93
CA TYR A 55 -4.88 9.82 -19.85
C TYR A 55 -3.40 9.47 -19.78
N GLN A 56 -2.55 10.49 -19.81
CA GLN A 56 -1.11 10.36 -19.61
C GLN A 56 -0.61 11.62 -18.88
N PHE A 57 0.38 11.46 -18.01
CA PHE A 57 0.88 12.56 -17.18
C PHE A 57 2.41 12.66 -17.25
N PRO A 58 2.99 13.11 -18.37
CA PRO A 58 4.44 13.18 -18.56
C PRO A 58 5.13 14.14 -17.59
N ALA A 59 4.40 15.11 -17.01
CA ALA A 59 4.92 16.06 -16.05
C ALA A 59 5.03 15.52 -14.61
N LEU A 60 4.50 14.31 -14.33
CA LEU A 60 4.62 13.71 -13.01
C LEU A 60 6.05 13.22 -12.75
N SER A 61 6.49 13.38 -11.51
CA SER A 61 7.81 12.92 -11.05
C SER A 61 7.96 11.40 -11.24
N THR A 62 8.89 10.98 -12.11
CA THR A 62 9.21 9.55 -12.29
C THR A 62 9.69 8.91 -10.99
N ALA A 63 10.36 9.67 -10.12
CA ALA A 63 10.82 9.17 -8.82
C ALA A 63 9.67 8.78 -7.87
N THR A 64 8.50 9.39 -8.04
CA THR A 64 7.32 9.20 -7.18
C THR A 64 6.32 8.24 -7.83
N TYR A 65 6.01 8.47 -9.10
CA TYR A 65 4.92 7.80 -9.81
C TYR A 65 5.39 6.72 -10.79
N LYS A 66 6.70 6.60 -11.02
CA LYS A 66 7.32 5.60 -11.92
C LYS A 66 6.70 5.60 -13.34
N GLY A 67 6.31 6.77 -13.85
CA GLY A 67 5.69 6.93 -15.17
C GLY A 67 4.21 6.54 -15.26
N LEU A 68 3.58 6.14 -14.16
CA LEU A 68 2.15 5.83 -14.11
C LEU A 68 1.29 7.07 -13.84
N PRO A 69 0.03 7.11 -14.30
CA PRO A 69 -0.98 7.97 -13.69
C PRO A 69 -1.05 7.71 -12.18
N ALA A 70 -1.15 8.78 -11.40
CA ALA A 70 -0.95 8.72 -9.95
C ALA A 70 -1.93 7.76 -9.24
N ALA A 71 -3.17 7.67 -9.74
CA ALA A 71 -4.19 6.75 -9.26
C ALA A 71 -3.74 5.29 -9.21
N PHE A 72 -2.88 4.86 -10.14
CA PHE A 72 -2.37 3.49 -10.20
C PHE A 72 -1.01 3.37 -9.51
N ALA A 73 -0.18 4.41 -9.60
CA ALA A 73 1.07 4.49 -8.85
C ALA A 73 0.88 4.32 -7.34
N ASP A 74 -0.27 4.73 -6.81
CA ASP A 74 -0.58 4.62 -5.38
C ASP A 74 -0.68 3.18 -4.87
N THR A 75 -0.98 2.25 -5.77
CA THR A 75 -1.01 0.82 -5.47
C THR A 75 0.37 0.17 -5.52
N LEU A 76 1.40 0.90 -5.95
CA LEU A 76 2.75 0.36 -6.02
C LEU A 76 3.28 0.05 -4.61
N PRO A 77 4.06 -1.03 -4.47
CA PRO A 77 4.72 -1.33 -3.20
C PRO A 77 5.69 -0.24 -2.78
N ASP A 78 5.84 -0.09 -1.47
CA ASP A 78 6.79 0.83 -0.83
C ASP A 78 8.24 0.31 -0.87
N ASP A 79 9.14 0.94 -0.12
CA ASP A 79 10.56 0.57 -0.10
C ASP A 79 10.77 -0.89 0.31
N PHE A 80 10.05 -1.39 1.31
CA PHE A 80 10.13 -2.78 1.74
C PHE A 80 9.53 -3.71 0.69
N GLY A 81 8.36 -3.36 0.14
CA GLY A 81 7.72 -4.11 -0.94
C GLY A 81 8.53 -4.21 -2.22
N ASN A 82 9.25 -3.14 -2.60
CA ASN A 82 10.18 -3.20 -3.72
C ASN A 82 11.36 -4.15 -3.42
N ALA A 83 11.87 -4.20 -2.18
CA ALA A 83 12.91 -5.16 -1.81
C ALA A 83 12.44 -6.62 -1.97
N ILE A 84 11.17 -6.91 -1.66
CA ILE A 84 10.58 -8.25 -1.89
C ILE A 84 10.52 -8.59 -3.38
N ILE A 85 10.08 -7.62 -4.20
CA ILE A 85 10.06 -7.76 -5.65
C ILE A 85 11.47 -8.03 -6.18
N ASP A 86 12.46 -7.30 -5.70
CA ASP A 86 13.85 -7.42 -6.15
C ASP A 86 14.44 -8.80 -5.80
N ALA A 87 14.13 -9.32 -4.61
CA ALA A 87 14.47 -10.69 -4.22
C ALA A 87 13.77 -11.75 -5.10
N TRP A 88 12.50 -11.53 -5.45
CA TRP A 88 11.75 -12.39 -6.37
C TRP A 88 12.30 -12.37 -7.80
N LEU A 89 12.69 -11.20 -8.30
CA LEU A 89 13.32 -11.04 -9.62
C LEU A 89 14.65 -11.78 -9.68
N ALA A 90 15.50 -11.63 -8.65
CA ALA A 90 16.77 -12.34 -8.57
C ALA A 90 16.59 -13.87 -8.63
N ARG A 91 15.57 -14.41 -7.96
CA ARG A 91 15.24 -15.84 -7.98
C ARG A 91 14.74 -16.33 -9.34
N THR A 92 13.97 -15.51 -10.04
CA THR A 92 13.41 -15.87 -11.35
C THR A 92 14.39 -15.65 -12.50
N GLY A 93 15.62 -15.19 -12.20
CA GLY A 93 16.64 -14.85 -13.19
C GLY A 93 16.27 -13.62 -14.03
N ARG A 94 15.37 -12.77 -13.52
CA ARG A 94 14.84 -11.62 -14.22
C ARG A 94 15.59 -10.35 -13.82
N ASP A 95 16.00 -9.57 -14.81
CA ASP A 95 16.73 -8.32 -14.58
C ASP A 95 15.80 -7.23 -14.02
N GLN A 96 16.21 -6.63 -12.89
CA GLN A 96 15.52 -5.54 -12.21
C GLN A 96 15.37 -4.29 -13.09
N THR A 97 16.35 -4.02 -13.95
CA THR A 97 16.34 -2.84 -14.84
C THR A 97 15.25 -2.94 -15.90
N THR A 98 14.84 -4.16 -16.25
CA THR A 98 13.79 -4.44 -17.23
C THR A 98 12.40 -4.55 -16.62
N PHE A 99 12.27 -4.42 -15.30
CA PHE A 99 11.00 -4.58 -14.60
C PHE A 99 10.21 -3.27 -14.54
N THR A 100 9.31 -3.13 -15.51
CA THR A 100 8.54 -1.90 -15.74
C THR A 100 7.56 -1.59 -14.60
N ALA A 101 7.11 -0.34 -14.52
CA ALA A 101 6.09 0.05 -13.55
C ALA A 101 4.76 -0.69 -13.77
N LEU A 102 4.39 -0.95 -15.04
CA LEU A 102 3.23 -1.77 -15.38
C LEU A 102 3.37 -3.19 -14.82
N GLU A 103 4.53 -3.81 -14.96
CA GLU A 103 4.75 -5.16 -14.44
C GLU A 103 4.81 -5.22 -12.92
N ARG A 104 5.24 -4.14 -12.24
CA ARG A 104 5.07 -4.01 -10.78
C ARG A 104 3.60 -4.03 -10.37
N LEU A 105 2.71 -3.41 -11.15
CA LEU A 105 1.27 -3.51 -10.93
C LEU A 105 0.76 -4.93 -11.20
N LEU A 106 1.21 -5.59 -12.28
CA LEU A 106 0.81 -6.97 -12.57
C LEU A 106 1.34 -7.98 -11.55
N TYR A 107 2.50 -7.72 -10.95
CA TYR A 107 3.01 -8.50 -9.82
C TYR A 107 2.16 -8.28 -8.57
N THR A 108 1.80 -7.02 -8.27
CA THR A 108 0.89 -6.68 -7.17
C THR A 108 -0.46 -7.40 -7.36
N GLY A 109 -0.97 -7.39 -8.59
CA GLY A 109 -2.16 -8.13 -9.01
C GLY A 109 -3.37 -7.72 -8.20
N LYS A 110 -3.82 -8.58 -7.28
CA LYS A 110 -4.97 -8.36 -6.40
C LYS A 110 -4.61 -7.91 -4.99
N ARG A 111 -3.32 -7.77 -4.67
CA ARG A 111 -2.83 -7.62 -3.29
C ARG A 111 -2.71 -6.18 -2.82
N GLY A 112 -2.90 -5.23 -3.73
CA GLY A 112 -2.77 -3.80 -3.47
C GLY A 112 -3.70 -3.30 -2.37
N MET A 113 -3.35 -2.13 -1.83
CA MET A 113 -4.27 -1.35 -1.01
C MET A 113 -5.42 -0.82 -1.86
N GLY A 114 -6.59 -0.71 -1.24
CA GLY A 114 -7.85 -0.40 -1.92
C GLY A 114 -8.43 -1.60 -2.65
N ALA A 115 -9.17 -1.29 -3.71
CA ALA A 115 -9.93 -2.27 -4.49
C ALA A 115 -9.45 -2.41 -5.94
N LEU A 116 -8.50 -1.60 -6.39
CA LEU A 116 -7.92 -1.71 -7.73
C LEU A 116 -7.10 -3.00 -7.85
N GLU A 117 -7.33 -3.72 -8.94
CA GLU A 117 -6.62 -4.95 -9.29
C GLU A 117 -6.12 -4.88 -10.73
N TYR A 118 -5.05 -5.64 -11.01
CA TYR A 118 -4.39 -5.63 -12.30
C TYR A 118 -4.27 -7.02 -12.90
N ALA A 119 -4.57 -7.15 -14.19
CA ALA A 119 -4.55 -8.42 -14.90
C ALA A 119 -3.81 -8.34 -16.25
N PRO A 120 -3.09 -9.40 -16.67
CA PRO A 120 -2.92 -10.69 -15.98
C PRO A 120 -1.92 -10.62 -14.81
N SER A 121 -2.19 -11.33 -13.72
CA SER A 121 -1.24 -11.43 -12.59
C SER A 121 0.00 -12.21 -13.02
N LEU A 122 1.20 -11.67 -12.77
CA LEU A 122 2.46 -12.37 -13.06
C LEU A 122 2.67 -13.59 -12.15
N GLU A 123 2.12 -13.53 -10.94
CA GLU A 123 2.21 -14.60 -9.95
C GLU A 123 0.88 -15.34 -9.85
N LYS A 124 0.93 -16.68 -9.78
CA LYS A 124 -0.24 -17.49 -9.45
C LYS A 124 -0.61 -17.23 -7.99
N GLN A 125 -1.67 -16.47 -7.78
CA GLN A 125 -2.18 -16.18 -6.45
C GLN A 125 -2.66 -17.48 -5.79
N PRO A 126 -2.32 -17.74 -4.52
CA PRO A 126 -2.95 -18.82 -3.77
C PRO A 126 -4.47 -18.62 -3.77
N LYS A 127 -5.24 -19.71 -3.84
CA LYS A 127 -6.72 -19.63 -3.83
C LYS A 127 -7.29 -19.60 -2.41
N THR A 128 -6.49 -19.97 -1.41
CA THR A 128 -6.91 -20.16 -0.03
C THR A 128 -5.90 -19.54 0.92
N SER A 129 -6.39 -18.94 2.01
CA SER A 129 -5.54 -18.36 3.05
C SER A 129 -4.83 -19.47 3.83
N THR A 130 -3.50 -19.41 3.85
CA THR A 130 -2.63 -20.37 4.55
C THR A 130 -2.27 -19.86 5.95
N PRO A 131 -2.16 -20.75 6.97
CA PRO A 131 -1.58 -20.40 8.25
C PRO A 131 -0.14 -19.90 8.11
N VAL A 132 0.24 -18.95 8.96
CA VAL A 132 1.56 -18.33 8.95
C VAL A 132 2.09 -18.20 10.37
N GLU A 133 3.34 -18.59 10.58
CA GLU A 133 4.04 -18.41 11.85
C GLU A 133 4.67 -17.02 11.94
N LEU A 134 4.45 -16.32 13.06
CA LEU A 134 4.95 -14.94 13.27
C LEU A 134 6.48 -14.88 13.20
N GLU A 135 7.18 -15.80 13.86
CA GLU A 135 8.65 -15.85 13.84
C GLU A 135 9.20 -16.03 12.43
N SER A 136 8.50 -16.83 11.59
CA SER A 136 8.89 -16.98 10.18
C SER A 136 8.80 -15.64 9.44
N LEU A 137 7.72 -14.88 9.64
CA LEU A 137 7.57 -13.57 9.01
C LEU A 137 8.68 -12.59 9.41
N ILE A 138 9.05 -12.57 10.68
CA ILE A 138 10.11 -11.71 11.21
C ILE A 138 11.46 -12.10 10.61
N GLN A 139 11.79 -13.39 10.62
CA GLN A 139 13.05 -13.90 10.07
C GLN A 139 13.21 -13.54 8.59
N ILE A 140 12.14 -13.66 7.80
CA ILE A 140 12.20 -13.35 6.38
C ILE A 140 12.28 -11.83 6.16
N ALA A 141 11.55 -11.02 6.94
CA ALA A 141 11.65 -9.57 6.89
C ALA A 141 13.09 -9.11 7.17
N GLN A 142 13.75 -9.67 8.18
CA GLN A 142 15.17 -9.40 8.48
C GLN A 142 16.08 -9.81 7.32
N THR A 143 15.88 -11.02 6.77
CA THR A 143 16.68 -11.52 5.64
C THR A 143 16.61 -10.60 4.42
N ILE A 144 15.42 -10.08 4.10
CA ILE A 144 15.22 -9.15 2.97
C ILE A 144 15.96 -7.83 3.20
N LEU A 145 15.93 -7.30 4.43
CA LEU A 145 16.67 -6.07 4.76
C LEU A 145 18.19 -6.28 4.74
N ASP A 146 18.68 -7.40 5.26
CA ASP A 146 20.11 -7.73 5.27
C ASP A 146 20.66 -7.84 3.83
N GLN A 147 19.90 -8.47 2.94
CA GLN A 147 20.25 -8.54 1.52
C GLN A 147 20.31 -7.18 0.84
N ARG A 148 19.37 -6.29 1.16
CA ARG A 148 19.37 -4.91 0.68
C ARG A 148 20.61 -4.16 1.14
N ALA A 149 21.07 -4.40 2.38
CA ALA A 149 22.24 -3.73 2.93
C ALA A 149 23.57 -4.22 2.33
N GLN A 150 23.65 -5.49 1.90
CA GLN A 150 24.95 -6.11 1.58
C GLN A 150 25.29 -6.25 0.09
N LEU A 151 24.44 -5.86 -0.87
CA LEU A 151 24.72 -6.00 -2.33
C LEU A 151 25.24 -7.42 -2.73
N ILE A 152 24.85 -8.47 -2.00
CA ILE A 152 25.40 -9.82 -2.22
C ILE A 152 24.69 -10.50 -3.38
N LYS A 153 25.47 -11.09 -4.30
CA LYS A 153 24.98 -11.97 -5.37
C LYS A 153 24.15 -13.14 -4.79
N PRO A 154 23.07 -13.57 -5.46
CA PRO A 154 22.13 -14.50 -4.89
C PRO A 154 22.73 -15.91 -4.83
N PHE A 155 23.19 -16.32 -3.64
CA PHE A 155 23.24 -17.73 -3.27
C PHE A 155 22.37 -17.89 -2.01
N MET A 156 21.14 -18.35 -2.24
CA MET A 156 20.16 -18.64 -1.18
C MET A 156 20.02 -20.17 -1.06
N PRO A 157 20.43 -20.79 0.06
CA PRO A 157 20.17 -22.20 0.34
C PRO A 157 18.68 -22.56 0.23
N SER A 158 18.38 -23.81 -0.13
CA SER A 158 17.02 -24.30 -0.40
C SER A 158 16.00 -24.04 0.73
N LYS A 159 16.39 -24.14 2.01
CA LYS A 159 15.50 -23.86 3.15
C LYS A 159 15.02 -22.40 3.24
N GLN A 160 15.77 -21.43 2.71
CA GLN A 160 15.33 -20.02 2.66
C GLN A 160 14.37 -19.76 1.48
N GLN A 161 14.26 -20.69 0.52
CA GLN A 161 13.37 -20.58 -0.64
C GLN A 161 11.90 -20.81 -0.25
N ASP A 162 11.64 -21.72 0.69
CA ASP A 162 10.31 -21.95 1.27
C ASP A 162 9.86 -20.74 2.11
N ALA A 163 10.80 -20.14 2.85
CA ALA A 163 10.56 -18.97 3.67
C ALA A 163 10.21 -17.74 2.81
N LEU A 164 10.97 -17.45 1.73
CA LEU A 164 10.61 -16.36 0.80
C LEU A 164 9.22 -16.58 0.16
N SER A 165 8.86 -17.83 -0.14
CA SER A 165 7.52 -18.17 -0.66
C SER A 165 6.42 -17.83 0.35
N ALA A 166 6.67 -17.97 1.65
CA ALA A 166 5.72 -17.57 2.70
C ALA A 166 5.54 -16.03 2.77
N ILE A 167 6.61 -15.23 2.63
CA ILE A 167 6.45 -13.77 2.57
C ILE A 167 5.77 -13.31 1.28
N LEU A 168 6.09 -13.94 0.13
CA LEU A 168 5.38 -13.67 -1.11
C LEU A 168 3.87 -13.96 -0.95
N GLN A 169 3.52 -14.95 -0.13
CA GLN A 169 2.14 -15.24 0.24
C GLN A 169 1.52 -14.26 1.24
N VAL A 170 2.29 -13.53 2.06
CA VAL A 170 1.73 -12.56 3.02
C VAL A 170 1.70 -11.14 2.46
N GLY A 171 2.70 -10.78 1.64
CA GLY A 171 2.71 -9.58 0.82
C GLY A 171 2.85 -8.30 1.60
N THR A 172 3.26 -7.27 0.88
CA THR A 172 3.42 -5.94 1.42
C THR A 172 2.19 -5.12 1.12
N SER A 173 1.69 -4.41 2.13
CA SER A 173 0.72 -3.36 1.90
C SER A 173 1.39 -2.14 1.27
N ALA A 174 0.60 -1.21 0.75
CA ALA A 174 1.10 0.06 0.29
C ALA A 174 1.63 0.92 1.47
N GLY A 175 2.69 1.70 1.20
CA GLY A 175 3.10 2.92 1.91
C GLY A 175 3.91 2.77 3.22
N GLY A 176 5.18 3.21 3.23
CA GLY A 176 6.03 3.41 4.42
C GLY A 176 7.40 2.69 4.36
N ALA A 177 8.39 3.12 5.16
CA ALA A 177 9.76 2.57 5.12
C ALA A 177 9.95 1.24 5.88
N ARG A 178 9.08 0.96 6.86
CA ARG A 178 9.25 -0.17 7.80
C ARG A 178 8.67 -1.49 7.27
N PRO A 179 9.23 -2.64 7.68
CA PRO A 179 8.68 -3.96 7.38
C PRO A 179 7.23 -4.10 7.85
N LYS A 180 6.37 -4.58 6.96
CA LYS A 180 4.95 -4.81 7.24
C LYS A 180 4.38 -5.95 6.42
N ALA A 181 3.27 -6.49 6.89
CA ALA A 181 2.59 -7.64 6.31
C ALA A 181 1.07 -7.47 6.37
N VAL A 182 0.38 -7.89 5.30
CA VAL A 182 -1.08 -8.02 5.33
C VAL A 182 -1.43 -9.41 5.85
N ILE A 183 -2.07 -9.47 7.02
CA ILE A 183 -2.41 -10.71 7.71
C ILE A 183 -3.92 -10.86 7.91
N GLY A 184 -4.37 -12.11 7.97
CA GLY A 184 -5.63 -12.47 8.59
C GLY A 184 -5.36 -12.95 10.01
N ILE A 185 -6.13 -12.46 10.98
CA ILE A 185 -6.01 -12.91 12.37
C ILE A 185 -7.38 -13.28 12.90
N ASN A 186 -7.46 -14.39 13.64
CA ASN A 186 -8.72 -14.82 14.23
C ASN A 186 -9.10 -13.95 15.44
N LEU A 187 -10.38 -13.98 15.83
CA LEU A 187 -10.90 -13.16 16.94
C LEU A 187 -10.17 -13.39 18.28
N THR A 188 -9.62 -14.59 18.52
CA THR A 188 -8.89 -14.92 19.75
C THR A 188 -7.40 -14.59 19.67
N ARG A 189 -6.89 -14.10 18.53
CA ARG A 189 -5.48 -13.73 18.33
C ARG A 189 -4.49 -14.88 18.51
N THR A 190 -4.95 -16.11 18.27
CA THR A 190 -4.15 -17.33 18.40
C THR A 190 -3.68 -17.88 17.07
N GLU A 191 -4.28 -17.46 15.95
CA GLU A 191 -3.94 -17.95 14.61
C GLU A 191 -3.76 -16.78 13.64
N LEU A 192 -2.60 -16.76 12.99
CA LEU A 192 -2.27 -15.86 11.89
C LEU A 192 -2.37 -16.61 10.57
N ARG A 193 -2.86 -15.92 9.55
CA ARG A 193 -2.94 -16.39 8.17
C ARG A 193 -2.53 -15.31 7.19
N SER A 194 -2.28 -15.69 5.94
CA SER A 194 -2.11 -14.73 4.85
C SER A 194 -3.39 -13.90 4.64
N GLY A 195 -3.26 -12.57 4.64
CA GLY A 195 -4.35 -11.64 4.36
C GLY A 195 -4.46 -11.19 2.89
N GLN A 196 -3.77 -11.87 1.97
CA GLN A 196 -3.81 -11.52 0.54
C GLN A 196 -5.06 -11.99 -0.20
N VAL A 197 -5.78 -12.94 0.39
CA VAL A 197 -6.91 -13.64 -0.20
C VAL A 197 -8.10 -13.56 0.75
N ASP A 198 -9.24 -14.05 0.31
CA ASP A 198 -10.43 -14.11 1.15
C ASP A 198 -10.14 -14.94 2.40
N LEU A 199 -10.42 -14.33 3.55
CA LEU A 199 -10.27 -14.95 4.86
C LEU A 199 -11.52 -15.79 5.19
N PRO A 200 -11.34 -16.91 5.90
CA PRO A 200 -12.48 -17.69 6.40
C PRO A 200 -13.25 -16.93 7.50
N ASP A 201 -14.45 -17.40 7.81
CA ASP A 201 -15.26 -16.84 8.88
C ASP A 201 -14.51 -16.87 10.22
N GLY A 202 -14.68 -15.82 11.03
CA GLY A 202 -13.97 -15.65 12.31
C GLY A 202 -12.56 -15.04 12.19
N PHE A 203 -12.15 -14.61 10.99
CA PHE A 203 -10.90 -13.88 10.76
C PHE A 203 -11.15 -12.46 10.26
N GLU A 204 -10.20 -11.58 10.58
CA GLU A 204 -10.22 -10.18 10.20
C GLU A 204 -8.91 -9.77 9.50
N HIS A 205 -9.01 -8.82 8.56
CA HIS A 205 -7.87 -8.29 7.82
C HIS A 205 -7.15 -7.21 8.63
N TYR A 206 -5.86 -7.42 8.88
CA TYR A 206 -4.98 -6.46 9.57
C TYR A 206 -3.72 -6.16 8.76
N LEU A 207 -3.18 -4.97 8.98
CA LEU A 207 -1.82 -4.62 8.65
C LEU A 207 -0.96 -4.79 9.91
N LEU A 208 0.02 -5.69 9.85
CA LEU A 208 1.00 -5.94 10.90
C LEU A 208 2.29 -5.20 10.56
N LYS A 209 2.76 -4.33 11.45
CA LYS A 209 4.10 -3.73 11.39
C LYS A 209 5.00 -4.44 12.40
N PHE A 210 6.13 -4.93 11.91
CA PHE A 210 7.02 -5.75 12.72
C PHE A 210 7.81 -4.89 13.72
N ASP A 211 8.15 -5.52 14.84
CA ASP A 211 9.01 -4.99 15.90
C ASP A 211 10.25 -5.88 15.95
N GLY A 212 11.41 -5.32 16.29
CA GLY A 212 12.68 -6.05 16.31
C GLY A 212 13.30 -6.39 14.95
N VAL A 213 12.82 -5.79 13.84
CA VAL A 213 13.48 -5.89 12.53
C VAL A 213 14.39 -4.68 12.33
N VAL A 214 15.70 -4.92 12.18
CA VAL A 214 16.73 -3.87 12.15
C VAL A 214 17.13 -3.55 10.72
N GLU A 215 17.04 -2.28 10.31
CA GLU A 215 17.63 -1.81 9.05
C GLU A 215 19.10 -1.41 9.29
N HIS A 216 20.05 -2.19 8.77
CA HIS A 216 21.50 -1.95 8.94
C HIS A 216 22.10 -0.95 7.92
N SER A 217 21.26 -0.13 7.28
CA SER A 217 21.67 0.84 6.26
C SER A 217 22.33 2.08 6.90
N GLN A 218 23.62 2.31 6.66
CA GLN A 218 24.36 3.49 7.14
C GLN A 218 23.85 4.83 6.54
N ALA A 219 23.03 4.80 5.50
CA ALA A 219 22.57 5.99 4.77
C ALA A 219 21.19 6.52 5.20
N LYS A 220 20.51 5.82 6.12
CA LYS A 220 19.26 6.27 6.75
C LYS A 220 19.34 5.89 8.22
N GLU A 221 19.86 6.79 9.04
CA GLU A 221 19.63 6.72 10.49
C GLU A 221 18.12 6.84 10.73
N THR A 222 17.44 5.71 10.77
CA THR A 222 16.11 5.64 11.36
C THR A 222 16.36 5.78 12.86
N PHE A 223 15.94 6.89 13.45
CA PHE A 223 16.17 7.24 14.86
C PHE A 223 15.90 6.05 15.80
N GLY A 224 16.94 5.52 16.45
CA GLY A 224 16.81 4.59 17.58
C GLY A 224 16.77 3.10 17.23
N ASP A 225 17.09 2.29 18.24
CA ASP A 225 16.91 0.83 18.24
C ASP A 225 15.47 0.48 17.79
N PRO A 226 15.26 -0.40 16.80
CA PRO A 226 13.92 -0.74 16.32
C PRO A 226 13.00 -1.31 17.40
N GLN A 227 13.53 -1.75 18.54
CA GLN A 227 12.72 -2.20 19.67
C GLN A 227 11.85 -1.09 20.25
N GLY A 228 10.53 -1.32 20.22
CA GLY A 228 9.56 -0.47 20.90
C GLY A 228 8.82 0.51 19.98
N PHE A 229 9.10 0.52 18.68
CA PHE A 229 8.31 1.32 17.73
C PHE A 229 6.84 0.92 17.70
N GLY A 230 6.53 -0.37 17.82
CA GLY A 230 5.13 -0.79 17.85
C GLY A 230 4.39 -0.18 19.05
N ARG A 231 5.04 -0.13 20.23
CA ARG A 231 4.50 0.55 21.42
C ARG A 231 4.39 2.06 21.20
N MET A 232 5.34 2.69 20.52
CA MET A 232 5.28 4.11 20.17
C MET A 232 4.09 4.40 19.26
N GLU A 233 3.89 3.63 18.18
CA GLU A 233 2.73 3.81 17.29
C GLU A 233 1.41 3.57 18.03
N TYR A 234 1.36 2.60 18.94
CA TYR A 234 0.20 2.37 19.79
C TYR A 234 -0.08 3.53 20.75
N ALA A 235 0.95 4.14 21.33
CA ALA A 235 0.78 5.36 22.13
C ALA A 235 0.20 6.52 21.30
N TYR A 236 0.66 6.72 20.06
CA TYR A 236 0.09 7.72 19.15
C TYR A 236 -1.36 7.43 18.79
N TYR A 237 -1.71 6.16 18.55
CA TYR A 237 -3.10 5.73 18.35
C TYR A 237 -3.98 6.09 19.56
N LEU A 238 -3.54 5.77 20.78
CA LEU A 238 -4.27 6.10 22.00
C LEU A 238 -4.45 7.62 22.17
N MET A 239 -3.41 8.41 21.88
CA MET A 239 -3.49 9.87 21.92
C MET A 239 -4.46 10.43 20.86
N ALA A 240 -4.47 9.87 19.65
CA ALA A 240 -5.36 10.29 18.58
C ALA A 240 -6.83 10.00 18.93
N GLN A 241 -7.12 8.81 19.46
CA GLN A 241 -8.45 8.43 19.95
C GLN A 241 -8.91 9.35 21.10
N ALA A 242 -8.03 9.64 22.06
CA ALA A 242 -8.32 10.57 23.15
C ALA A 242 -8.58 12.01 22.65
N ALA A 243 -7.98 12.40 21.53
CA ALA A 243 -8.22 13.69 20.86
C ALA A 243 -9.50 13.70 19.99
N GLY A 244 -10.24 12.60 19.92
CA GLY A 244 -11.46 12.47 19.12
C GLY A 244 -11.19 12.40 17.61
N ILE A 245 -10.02 11.89 17.20
CA ILE A 245 -9.72 11.55 15.81
C ILE A 245 -10.23 10.14 15.55
N ASP A 246 -11.03 9.98 14.49
CA ASP A 246 -11.46 8.67 14.04
C ASP A 246 -10.27 7.93 13.41
N MET A 247 -10.07 6.68 13.84
CA MET A 247 -8.96 5.86 13.42
C MET A 247 -9.37 4.40 13.50
N SER A 248 -8.89 3.60 12.55
CA SER A 248 -9.10 2.15 12.58
C SER A 248 -8.61 1.54 13.90
N PRO A 249 -9.27 0.50 14.41
CA PRO A 249 -8.81 -0.21 15.61
C PRO A 249 -7.37 -0.66 15.46
N CYS A 250 -6.54 -0.30 16.44
CA CYS A 250 -5.15 -0.70 16.52
C CYS A 250 -4.87 -1.44 17.82
N GLU A 251 -3.96 -2.40 17.77
CA GLU A 251 -3.62 -3.27 18.90
C GLU A 251 -2.15 -3.69 18.84
N LEU A 252 -1.63 -4.17 19.98
CA LEU A 252 -0.30 -4.78 20.07
C LEU A 252 -0.42 -6.30 20.09
N LEU A 253 0.31 -6.97 19.18
CA LEU A 253 0.56 -8.40 19.27
C LEU A 253 1.88 -8.61 20.03
N ILE A 254 1.78 -9.16 21.24
CA ILE A 254 2.93 -9.39 22.12
C ILE A 254 3.56 -10.74 21.78
N ASP A 255 4.87 -10.74 21.58
CA ASP A 255 5.65 -11.92 21.24
C ASP A 255 7.02 -11.87 21.96
N GLY A 256 7.06 -12.50 23.14
CA GLY A 256 8.18 -12.34 24.07
C GLY A 256 8.35 -10.88 24.48
N ASP A 257 9.53 -10.32 24.22
CA ASP A 257 9.84 -8.90 24.49
C ASP A 257 9.39 -7.96 23.36
N ARG A 258 9.03 -8.50 22.18
CA ARG A 258 8.58 -7.73 21.01
C ARG A 258 7.09 -7.36 21.14
N ALA A 259 6.74 -6.19 20.63
CA ALA A 259 5.36 -5.70 20.57
C ALA A 259 5.05 -5.18 19.16
N HIS A 260 4.47 -6.05 18.33
CA HIS A 260 4.11 -5.71 16.95
C HIS A 260 2.85 -4.85 16.90
N PHE A 261 2.85 -3.81 16.09
CA PHE A 261 1.68 -2.95 15.92
C PHE A 261 0.77 -3.47 14.82
N MET A 262 -0.49 -3.72 15.15
CA MET A 262 -1.52 -4.16 14.22
C MET A 262 -2.56 -3.07 14.04
N THR A 263 -2.95 -2.81 12.80
CA THR A 263 -4.08 -1.92 12.47
C THR A 263 -5.09 -2.67 11.63
N LYS A 264 -6.36 -2.66 12.03
CA LYS A 264 -7.44 -3.22 11.23
C LYS A 264 -7.55 -2.47 9.91
N ARG A 265 -7.71 -3.18 8.80
CA ARG A 265 -7.76 -2.55 7.47
C ARG A 265 -9.09 -1.80 7.27
N PHE A 266 -9.04 -0.47 7.15
CA PHE A 266 -10.22 0.34 6.81
C PHE A 266 -10.71 0.11 5.38
N ASP A 267 -9.85 -0.35 4.48
CA ASP A 267 -10.21 -0.60 3.08
C ASP A 267 -10.84 -2.01 2.86
N ARG A 268 -11.37 -2.61 3.93
CA ARG A 268 -12.00 -3.92 3.96
C ARG A 268 -13.27 -3.93 4.83
N ILE A 269 -14.35 -4.50 4.31
CA ILE A 269 -15.55 -4.88 5.06
C ILE A 269 -15.72 -6.39 4.91
N GLY A 270 -15.25 -7.16 5.89
CA GLY A 270 -14.99 -8.58 5.70
C GLY A 270 -14.00 -8.78 4.55
N ASN A 271 -14.35 -9.61 3.56
CA ASN A 271 -13.55 -9.79 2.35
C ASN A 271 -13.84 -8.78 1.23
N LYS A 272 -14.81 -7.88 1.41
CA LYS A 272 -15.13 -6.85 0.40
C LYS A 272 -14.10 -5.74 0.45
N LYS A 273 -13.50 -5.41 -0.70
CA LYS A 273 -12.53 -4.33 -0.84
C LYS A 273 -13.24 -2.99 -1.04
N ILE A 274 -12.78 -1.96 -0.34
CA ILE A 274 -13.22 -0.58 -0.54
C ILE A 274 -12.19 0.12 -1.44
N HIS A 275 -12.65 0.92 -2.41
CA HIS A 275 -11.71 1.69 -3.24
C HIS A 275 -11.07 2.80 -2.41
N TYR A 276 -9.78 3.02 -2.61
CA TYR A 276 -8.95 3.91 -1.81
C TYR A 276 -8.00 4.70 -2.71
N GLN A 277 -7.75 5.95 -2.34
CA GLN A 277 -6.65 6.76 -2.88
C GLN A 277 -6.05 7.65 -1.79
N SER A 278 -4.73 7.69 -1.72
CA SER A 278 -4.02 8.69 -0.94
C SER A 278 -4.18 10.09 -1.55
N LEU A 279 -3.95 11.13 -0.75
CA LEU A 279 -3.86 12.51 -1.21
C LEU A 279 -2.77 12.67 -2.29
N CYS A 280 -1.65 11.93 -2.16
CA CYS A 280 -0.58 11.90 -3.16
C CYS A 280 -1.11 11.49 -4.54
N ALA A 281 -2.05 10.53 -4.60
CA ALA A 281 -2.67 10.09 -5.83
C ALA A 281 -3.81 11.00 -6.29
N MET A 282 -4.71 11.34 -5.36
CA MET A 282 -5.94 12.08 -5.63
C MET A 282 -5.66 13.46 -6.23
N ASP A 283 -4.64 14.17 -5.74
CA ASP A 283 -4.31 15.52 -6.22
C ASP A 283 -2.91 15.66 -6.83
N HIS A 284 -2.24 14.54 -7.13
CA HIS A 284 -0.84 14.53 -7.61
C HIS A 284 0.13 15.24 -6.63
N ALA A 285 -0.20 15.23 -5.34
CA ALA A 285 0.54 15.89 -4.28
C ALA A 285 1.81 15.08 -3.95
N ASP A 286 2.90 15.33 -4.66
CA ASP A 286 4.14 14.54 -4.58
C ASP A 286 4.77 14.55 -3.17
N TYR A 287 4.70 13.40 -2.47
CA TYR A 287 5.24 13.25 -1.11
C TYR A 287 6.77 13.41 -1.02
N LYS A 288 7.49 13.31 -2.14
CA LYS A 288 8.95 13.54 -2.21
C LYS A 288 9.33 15.01 -2.32
N LYS A 289 8.34 15.93 -2.29
CA LYS A 289 8.55 17.38 -2.26
C LYS A 289 7.99 17.97 -0.95
N PRO A 290 8.66 17.78 0.20
CA PRO A 290 8.21 18.33 1.48
C PRO A 290 7.98 19.84 1.40
N GLY A 291 6.89 20.32 2.01
CA GLY A 291 6.51 21.73 2.02
C GLY A 291 5.84 22.25 0.74
N HIS A 292 5.73 21.45 -0.31
CA HIS A 292 5.09 21.86 -1.57
C HIS A 292 3.56 21.70 -1.59
N TYR A 293 3.00 20.96 -0.62
CA TYR A 293 1.56 20.79 -0.47
C TYR A 293 1.15 21.15 0.96
N SER A 294 0.12 21.98 1.10
CA SER A 294 -0.32 22.53 2.39
C SER A 294 -1.73 22.05 2.78
N TYR A 295 -2.10 22.21 4.05
CA TYR A 295 -3.44 21.85 4.51
C TYR A 295 -4.54 22.68 3.85
N GLU A 296 -4.28 23.93 3.46
CA GLU A 296 -5.23 24.75 2.69
C GLU A 296 -5.60 24.08 1.35
N GLN A 297 -4.62 23.43 0.71
CA GLN A 297 -4.85 22.64 -0.50
C GLN A 297 -5.63 21.36 -0.18
N VAL A 298 -5.34 20.68 0.94
CA VAL A 298 -6.14 19.53 1.42
C VAL A 298 -7.61 19.93 1.57
N PHE A 299 -7.90 21.02 2.27
CA PHE A 299 -9.28 21.50 2.43
C PHE A 299 -9.94 21.91 1.11
N SER A 300 -9.16 22.43 0.15
CA SER A 300 -9.65 22.75 -1.20
C SER A 300 -10.03 21.48 -1.96
N LEU A 301 -9.20 20.44 -1.87
CA LEU A 301 -9.50 19.12 -2.42
C LEU A 301 -10.74 18.50 -1.78
N MET A 302 -10.85 18.52 -0.45
CA MET A 302 -12.02 17.98 0.26
C MET A 302 -13.33 18.66 -0.19
N ARG A 303 -13.29 19.98 -0.47
CA ARG A 303 -14.43 20.70 -1.06
C ARG A 303 -14.73 20.24 -2.48
N ALA A 304 -13.71 20.03 -3.32
CA ALA A 304 -13.88 19.52 -4.68
C ALA A 304 -14.48 18.10 -4.68
N LEU A 305 -14.10 17.26 -3.72
CA LEU A 305 -14.66 15.93 -3.48
C LEU A 305 -16.04 15.96 -2.79
N LYS A 306 -16.55 17.15 -2.43
CA LYS A 306 -17.83 17.36 -1.75
C LYS A 306 -17.93 16.62 -0.41
N LEU A 307 -16.82 16.52 0.33
CA LEU A 307 -16.82 15.92 1.66
C LEU A 307 -17.66 16.73 2.64
N SER A 308 -18.16 16.07 3.67
CA SER A 308 -19.00 16.67 4.70
C SER A 308 -18.24 17.67 5.58
N LYS A 309 -19.00 18.53 6.27
CA LYS A 309 -18.44 19.43 7.29
C LYS A 309 -17.77 18.66 8.42
N SER A 310 -18.28 17.48 8.80
CA SER A 310 -17.68 16.64 9.84
C SER A 310 -16.30 16.14 9.41
N ALA A 311 -16.13 15.71 8.15
CA ALA A 311 -14.82 15.32 7.61
C ALA A 311 -13.83 16.48 7.66
N ALA A 312 -14.25 17.71 7.31
CA ALA A 312 -13.40 18.89 7.42
C ALA A 312 -12.97 19.19 8.87
N LEU A 313 -13.88 19.07 9.84
CA LEU A 313 -13.54 19.23 11.26
C LEU A 313 -12.54 18.16 11.72
N GLU A 314 -12.68 16.94 11.21
CA GLU A 314 -11.74 15.87 11.52
C GLU A 314 -10.35 16.12 10.94
N MET A 315 -10.25 16.52 9.66
CA MET A 315 -8.98 16.87 9.04
C MET A 315 -8.28 18.02 9.79
N TYR A 316 -9.07 19.00 10.29
CA TYR A 316 -8.55 20.06 11.12
C TYR A 316 -7.99 19.53 12.45
N ARG A 317 -8.68 18.59 13.12
CA ARG A 317 -8.13 17.92 14.31
C ARG A 317 -6.86 17.15 14.01
N ARG A 318 -6.81 16.38 12.91
CA ARG A 318 -5.62 15.64 12.46
C ARG A 318 -4.43 16.59 12.24
N MET A 319 -4.64 17.74 11.59
CA MET A 319 -3.63 18.79 11.42
C MET A 319 -3.07 19.28 12.75
N ILE A 320 -3.93 19.71 13.68
CA ILE A 320 -3.49 20.21 14.98
C ILE A 320 -2.79 19.12 15.78
N PHE A 321 -3.31 17.89 15.74
CA PHE A 321 -2.70 16.75 16.40
C PHE A 321 -1.29 16.46 15.88
N ASN A 322 -1.07 16.47 14.57
CA ASN A 322 0.25 16.23 14.00
C ASN A 322 1.27 17.29 14.45
N ILE A 323 0.86 18.55 14.57
CA ILE A 323 1.71 19.63 15.07
C ILE A 323 2.03 19.44 16.57
N VAL A 324 1.01 19.24 17.40
CA VAL A 324 1.16 19.16 18.86
C VAL A 324 1.89 17.89 19.29
N SER A 325 1.62 16.76 18.64
CA SER A 325 2.30 15.49 18.89
C SER A 325 3.69 15.42 18.28
N ARG A 326 4.08 16.41 17.46
CA ARG A 326 5.35 16.43 16.68
C ARG A 326 5.49 15.24 15.74
N ASN A 327 4.39 14.88 15.09
CA ASN A 327 4.44 13.93 13.98
C ASN A 327 5.08 14.60 12.76
N HIS A 328 6.39 14.39 12.59
CA HIS A 328 7.16 14.95 11.48
C HIS A 328 7.02 14.17 10.17
N ASP A 329 6.28 13.06 10.16
CA ASP A 329 6.10 12.19 8.99
C ASP A 329 4.71 12.34 8.36
N ASP A 330 3.98 13.44 8.59
CA ASP A 330 2.67 13.67 7.96
C ASP A 330 2.78 14.11 6.49
N HIS A 331 3.21 13.20 5.62
CA HIS A 331 3.31 13.43 4.20
C HIS A 331 2.00 13.05 3.46
N THR A 332 1.87 13.46 2.20
CA THR A 332 0.64 13.29 1.39
C THR A 332 0.19 11.84 1.13
N LYS A 333 1.01 10.83 1.45
CA LYS A 333 0.56 9.42 1.46
C LYS A 333 -0.17 8.98 2.74
N ASN A 334 -0.09 9.76 3.82
CA ASN A 334 -0.68 9.44 5.13
C ASN A 334 -2.09 9.99 5.30
N THR A 335 -2.54 10.84 4.37
CA THR A 335 -3.94 11.23 4.22
C THR A 335 -4.53 10.48 3.05
N GLY A 336 -5.70 9.88 3.22
CA GLY A 336 -6.37 9.13 2.17
C GLY A 336 -7.88 9.27 2.18
N PHE A 337 -8.48 8.75 1.12
CA PHE A 337 -9.89 8.85 0.83
C PHE A 337 -10.40 7.49 0.36
N ILE A 338 -11.62 7.15 0.77
CA ILE A 338 -12.30 5.92 0.35
C ILE A 338 -13.56 6.25 -0.44
N LEU A 339 -13.94 5.34 -1.34
CA LEU A 339 -15.21 5.41 -2.06
C LEU A 339 -16.20 4.44 -1.40
N ASN A 340 -17.23 4.99 -0.77
CA ASN A 340 -18.21 4.20 -0.02
C ASN A 340 -19.15 3.40 -0.96
N ALA A 341 -20.05 2.61 -0.38
CA ALA A 341 -20.99 1.77 -1.13
C ALA A 341 -22.00 2.57 -1.97
N GLN A 342 -22.19 3.85 -1.68
CA GLN A 342 -23.02 4.80 -2.43
C GLN A 342 -22.22 5.55 -3.50
N HIS A 343 -20.96 5.16 -3.73
CA HIS A 343 -20.03 5.81 -4.65
C HIS A 343 -19.74 7.28 -4.32
N GLN A 344 -19.71 7.61 -3.04
CA GLN A 344 -19.33 8.92 -2.53
C GLN A 344 -17.94 8.83 -1.88
N TRP A 345 -17.11 9.84 -2.14
CA TRP A 345 -15.79 9.94 -1.52
C TRP A 345 -15.94 10.36 -0.06
N GLU A 346 -15.14 9.77 0.80
CA GLU A 346 -15.06 10.05 2.24
C GLU A 346 -13.59 10.14 2.67
N LEU A 347 -13.33 10.88 3.75
CA LEU A 347 -12.02 10.84 4.42
C LEU A 347 -11.88 9.45 5.06
N SER A 348 -10.75 8.79 4.83
CA SER A 348 -10.50 7.41 5.31
C SER A 348 -10.23 7.30 6.80
#